data_AF-A0A413RFI2-F1
#
_entry.id   AF-A0A413RFI2-F1
#
_cell.length_a   1.000
_cell.length_b   1.000
_cell.length_c   1.000
_cell.angle_alpha   90.00
_cell.angle_beta   90.00
_cell.angle_gamma   90.00
#
_symmetry.space_group_name_H-M   'P 1'
#
loop_
_entity.id
_entity.type
_entity.pdbx_description
1 polymer ?
#
loop_
_entity_poly.entity_id
_entity_poly.type
_entity_poly.pdbx_seq_one_letter_code
_entity_poly.pdbx_strand_id
1 'polypeptide(L)'
;MADPLYMVIKRLSDWIGRYSAQVVCWSGADRRQLLTECQAKHIDLSAFPTDWADLQAFYTSIMDVGSHGRVSLSDAATWFGIEFDESTGHAHSALADARVTAKLLKQMMEGDYRVSPHAQEIRQRWGMGERAETRLSSKCPELSDLLLKLKAEGR
;
A
#
# COMPACT_ATOMS: atom_id res chain seq x y z
N MET A 1 20.36 8.56 -19.31
CA MET A 1 18.95 8.70 -19.75
C MET A 1 18.23 7.43 -19.35
N ALA A 2 17.01 7.51 -18.82
CA ALA A 2 16.25 6.31 -18.42
C ALA A 2 15.69 5.60 -19.67
N ASP A 3 15.50 4.29 -19.57
CA ASP A 3 14.85 3.50 -20.63
C ASP A 3 13.37 3.89 -20.78
N PRO A 4 12.80 3.80 -21.99
CA PRO A 4 11.40 4.13 -22.23
C PRO A 4 10.45 3.14 -21.54
N LEU A 5 9.24 3.63 -21.18
CA LEU A 5 8.27 2.90 -20.37
C LEU A 5 7.98 1.48 -20.88
N TYR A 6 7.80 1.29 -22.20
CA TYR A 6 7.50 -0.04 -22.76
C TYR A 6 8.61 -1.07 -22.49
N MET A 7 9.88 -0.64 -22.50
CA MET A 7 11.01 -1.52 -22.19
C MET A 7 11.02 -1.89 -20.72
N VAL A 8 10.78 -0.91 -19.84
CA VAL A 8 10.78 -1.12 -18.38
C VAL A 8 9.60 -2.01 -17.96
N ILE A 9 8.41 -1.78 -18.51
CA ILE A 9 7.23 -2.61 -18.26
C ILE A 9 7.47 -4.04 -18.73
N LYS A 10 8.00 -4.24 -19.94
CA LYS A 10 8.33 -5.58 -20.42
C LYS A 10 9.32 -6.28 -19.50
N ARG A 11 10.42 -5.61 -19.13
CA ARG A 11 11.43 -6.18 -18.22
C ARG A 11 10.84 -6.51 -16.85
N LEU A 12 9.95 -5.66 -16.34
CA LEU A 12 9.27 -5.92 -15.07
C LEU A 12 8.31 -7.12 -15.18
N SER A 13 7.51 -7.22 -16.25
CA SER A 13 6.68 -8.40 -16.53
C SER A 13 7.52 -9.68 -16.62
N ASP A 14 8.62 -9.64 -17.37
CA ASP A 14 9.53 -10.77 -17.54
C ASP A 14 10.16 -11.20 -16.20
N TRP A 15 10.50 -10.23 -15.34
CA TRP A 15 11.03 -10.47 -14.00
C TRP A 15 9.99 -11.05 -13.03
N ILE A 16 8.74 -10.55 -13.07
CA ILE A 16 7.61 -11.14 -12.33
C ILE A 16 7.38 -12.58 -12.80
N GLY A 17 7.52 -12.85 -14.10
CA GLY A 17 7.39 -14.18 -14.68
C GLY A 17 5.94 -14.62 -14.82
N ARG A 18 5.71 -15.95 -14.82
CA ARG A 18 4.39 -16.57 -15.06
C ARG A 18 3.61 -16.91 -13.80
N TYR A 19 4.05 -16.40 -12.65
CA TYR A 19 3.36 -16.65 -11.39
C TYR A 19 2.03 -15.89 -11.35
N SER A 20 1.05 -16.45 -10.65
CA SER A 20 -0.08 -15.64 -10.21
C SER A 20 0.47 -14.63 -9.21
N ALA A 21 0.42 -13.35 -9.57
CA ALA A 21 0.96 -12.26 -8.77
C ALA A 21 -0.11 -11.21 -8.55
N GLN A 22 -0.14 -10.65 -7.34
CA GLN A 22 -0.95 -9.49 -7.01
C GLN A 22 -0.02 -8.31 -6.71
N VAL A 23 -0.32 -7.16 -7.31
CA VAL A 23 0.43 -5.92 -7.07
C VAL A 23 -0.20 -5.19 -5.90
N VAL A 24 0.56 -5.01 -4.82
CA VAL A 24 0.11 -4.23 -3.66
C VAL A 24 0.70 -2.83 -3.74
N CYS A 25 -0.18 -1.83 -3.69
CA CYS A 25 0.18 -0.42 -3.68
C CYS A 25 -0.36 0.25 -2.43
N TRP A 26 0.22 1.40 -2.07
CA TRP A 26 -0.36 2.20 -1.00
C TRP A 26 -1.79 2.62 -1.38
N SER A 27 -2.02 3.11 -2.59
CA SER A 27 -3.36 3.48 -3.06
C SER A 27 -3.57 3.09 -4.51
N GLY A 28 -4.81 3.12 -4.99
CA GLY A 28 -5.10 2.91 -6.41
C GLY A 28 -4.51 3.96 -7.38
N ALA A 29 -3.76 4.96 -6.91
CA ALA A 29 -3.14 5.98 -7.77
C ALA A 29 -2.09 5.36 -8.72
N ASP A 30 -1.24 4.45 -8.22
CA ASP A 30 -0.19 3.81 -9.01
C ASP A 30 -0.77 3.04 -10.21
N ARG A 31 -1.84 2.27 -9.96
CA ARG A 31 -2.56 1.54 -11.01
C ARG A 31 -3.14 2.49 -12.05
N ARG A 32 -3.83 3.56 -11.62
CA ARG A 32 -4.42 4.53 -12.55
C ARG A 32 -3.36 5.23 -13.39
N GLN A 33 -2.24 5.62 -12.78
CA GLN A 33 -1.13 6.25 -13.47
C GLN A 33 -0.55 5.29 -14.53
N LEU A 34 -0.25 4.05 -14.14
CA LEU A 34 0.28 3.03 -15.06
C LEU A 34 -0.65 2.80 -16.25
N LEU A 35 -1.94 2.57 -15.99
CA LEU A 35 -2.93 2.31 -17.05
C LEU A 35 -3.08 3.51 -17.99
N THR A 36 -3.12 4.73 -17.45
CA THR A 36 -3.24 5.97 -18.24
C THR A 36 -2.04 6.15 -19.17
N GLU A 37 -0.83 5.99 -18.62
CA GLU A 37 0.41 6.14 -19.38
C GLU A 37 0.57 5.06 -20.45
N CYS A 38 0.24 3.80 -20.13
CA CYS A 38 0.29 2.71 -21.09
C CYS A 38 -0.77 2.86 -22.19
N GLN A 39 -1.97 3.31 -21.86
CA GLN A 39 -3.01 3.61 -22.84
C GLN A 39 -2.56 4.72 -23.80
N ALA A 40 -2.03 5.83 -23.26
CA ALA A 40 -1.57 6.97 -24.06
C ALA A 40 -0.39 6.61 -24.98
N LYS A 41 0.45 5.65 -24.59
CA LYS A 41 1.64 5.21 -25.33
C LYS A 41 1.42 3.92 -26.13
N HIS A 42 0.18 3.40 -26.19
CA HIS A 42 -0.16 2.14 -26.84
C HIS A 42 0.71 0.96 -26.40
N ILE A 43 0.97 0.86 -25.09
CA ILE A 43 1.77 -0.22 -24.49
C ILE A 43 0.83 -1.36 -24.07
N ASP A 44 1.11 -2.57 -24.54
CA ASP A 44 0.39 -3.77 -24.14
C ASP A 44 0.75 -4.18 -22.70
N LEU A 45 -0.28 -4.39 -21.88
CA LEU A 45 -0.19 -4.85 -20.48
C LEU A 45 -0.75 -6.26 -20.29
N SER A 46 -1.03 -7.01 -21.36
CA SER A 46 -1.61 -8.36 -21.31
C SER A 46 -0.79 -9.34 -20.45
N ALA A 47 0.53 -9.19 -20.43
CA ALA A 47 1.44 -9.99 -19.62
C ALA A 47 1.71 -9.41 -18.21
N PHE A 48 1.16 -8.24 -17.88
CA PHE A 48 1.35 -7.60 -16.57
C PHE A 48 0.24 -8.03 -15.60
N PRO A 49 0.52 -8.18 -14.29
CA PRO A 49 -0.50 -8.54 -13.31
C PRO A 49 -1.73 -7.61 -13.33
N THR A 50 -2.91 -8.23 -13.39
CA THR A 50 -4.20 -7.52 -13.37
C THR A 50 -4.83 -7.46 -11.99
N ASP A 51 -4.37 -8.28 -11.04
CA ASP A 51 -4.81 -8.29 -9.65
C ASP A 51 -4.03 -7.24 -8.85
N TRP A 52 -4.75 -6.30 -8.21
CA TRP A 52 -4.17 -5.18 -7.47
C TRP A 52 -4.88 -5.01 -6.15
N ALA A 53 -4.11 -4.78 -5.09
CA ALA A 53 -4.62 -4.48 -3.75
C ALA A 53 -4.30 -3.03 -3.34
N ASP A 54 -5.29 -2.38 -2.73
CA ASP A 54 -5.20 -1.02 -2.19
C ASP A 54 -5.05 -1.11 -0.66
N LEU A 55 -3.83 -0.87 -0.16
CA LEU A 55 -3.52 -0.98 1.27
C LEU A 55 -4.05 0.22 2.07
N GLN A 56 -4.19 1.39 1.47
CA GLN A 56 -4.73 2.60 2.09
C GLN A 56 -6.17 2.40 2.55
N ALA A 57 -6.99 1.67 1.79
CA ALA A 57 -8.35 1.35 2.19
C ALA A 57 -8.39 0.57 3.51
N PHE A 58 -7.51 -0.43 3.68
CA PHE A 58 -7.36 -1.19 4.93
C PHE A 58 -6.98 -0.27 6.09
N TYR A 59 -5.89 0.49 5.91
CA TYR A 59 -5.34 1.32 6.97
C TYR A 59 -6.30 2.45 7.38
N THR A 60 -7.00 3.04 6.42
CA THR A 60 -8.07 4.03 6.67
C THR A 60 -9.18 3.44 7.55
N SER A 61 -9.52 2.16 7.35
CA SER A 61 -10.56 1.47 8.13
C SER A 61 -10.12 1.15 9.56
N ILE A 62 -8.91 0.60 9.76
CA ILE A 62 -8.42 0.25 11.12
C ILE A 62 -8.08 1.49 11.95
N MET A 63 -7.72 2.60 11.29
CA MET A 63 -7.51 3.88 11.95
C MET A 63 -8.81 4.61 12.27
N ASP A 64 -9.96 4.12 11.77
CA ASP A 64 -11.28 4.75 11.89
C ASP A 64 -11.30 6.22 11.42
N VAL A 65 -10.51 6.53 10.39
CA VAL A 65 -10.40 7.88 9.79
C VAL A 65 -11.24 8.04 8.53
N GLY A 66 -11.98 7.01 8.12
CA GLY A 66 -12.75 7.01 6.87
C GLY A 66 -13.79 8.14 6.75
N SER A 67 -14.31 8.65 7.88
CA SER A 67 -15.19 9.83 7.91
C SER A 67 -14.48 11.16 7.66
N HIS A 68 -13.15 11.18 7.78
CA HIS A 68 -12.29 12.37 7.67
C HIS A 68 -11.45 12.38 6.38
N GLY A 69 -11.41 11.26 5.64
CA GLY A 69 -10.71 11.15 4.36
C GLY A 69 -9.89 9.87 4.21
N ARG A 70 -8.91 9.89 3.30
CA ARG A 70 -7.99 8.78 3.04
C ARG A 70 -6.64 9.07 3.68
N VAL A 71 -6.15 8.15 4.50
CA VAL A 71 -4.88 8.34 5.21
C VAL A 71 -3.69 8.35 4.24
N SER A 72 -2.75 9.26 4.43
CA SER A 72 -1.50 9.27 3.65
C SER A 72 -0.56 8.14 4.08
N LEU A 73 0.39 7.75 3.22
CA LEU A 73 1.38 6.71 3.57
C LEU A 73 2.20 7.14 4.78
N SER A 74 2.61 8.41 4.82
CA SER A 74 3.36 8.99 5.92
C SER A 74 2.57 8.99 7.23
N ASP A 75 1.29 9.40 7.22
CA ASP A 75 0.48 9.39 8.43
C ASP A 75 0.25 7.96 8.95
N ALA A 76 0.01 7.00 8.05
CA ALA A 76 -0.10 5.60 8.44
C ALA A 76 1.23 5.05 8.98
N ALA A 77 2.35 5.33 8.32
CA ALA A 77 3.66 4.91 8.78
C ALA A 77 3.98 5.47 10.18
N THR A 78 3.76 6.77 10.40
CA THR A 78 3.89 7.40 11.71
C THR A 78 2.97 6.76 12.74
N TRP A 79 1.70 6.48 12.38
CA TRP A 79 0.73 5.86 13.28
C TRP A 79 1.15 4.46 13.72
N PHE A 80 1.74 3.67 12.82
CA PHE A 80 2.14 2.28 13.06
C PHE A 80 3.63 2.10 13.37
N GLY A 81 4.33 3.19 13.67
CA GLY A 81 5.73 3.17 14.11
C GLY A 81 6.70 2.67 13.04
N ILE A 82 6.38 2.90 11.77
CA ILE A 82 7.24 2.56 10.65
C ILE A 82 8.02 3.79 10.23
N GLU A 83 9.32 3.73 10.41
CA GLU A 83 10.22 4.78 9.95
C GLU A 83 10.52 4.64 8.45
N PHE A 84 10.55 5.80 7.79
CA PHE A 84 11.19 5.95 6.49
C PHE A 84 12.70 5.85 6.68
N ASP A 85 13.35 5.10 5.80
CA ASP A 85 14.81 5.06 5.77
C ASP A 85 15.33 6.37 5.13
N GLU A 86 15.51 7.40 5.96
CA GLU A 86 16.00 8.70 5.52
C GLU A 86 17.51 8.69 5.20
N SER A 87 18.23 7.62 5.59
CA SER A 87 19.69 7.51 5.42
C SER A 87 20.15 7.55 3.95
N THR A 88 19.24 7.30 3.01
CA THR A 88 19.53 7.37 1.58
C THR A 88 19.33 8.76 0.97
N GLY A 89 18.92 9.77 1.76
CA GLY A 89 18.76 11.16 1.28
C GLY A 89 17.63 11.37 0.27
N HIS A 90 16.74 10.38 0.11
CA HIS A 90 15.61 10.40 -0.84
C HIS A 90 14.29 10.11 -0.12
N ALA A 91 13.96 10.95 0.87
CA ALA A 91 12.60 11.00 1.39
C ALA A 91 11.63 11.14 0.21
N HIS A 92 10.61 10.28 0.14
CA HIS A 92 9.59 10.21 -0.93
C HIS A 92 10.04 9.68 -2.31
N SER A 93 11.09 8.85 -2.40
CA SER A 93 11.28 8.05 -3.63
C SER A 93 10.26 6.92 -3.74
N ALA A 94 9.88 6.53 -4.97
CA ALA A 94 8.98 5.40 -5.21
C ALA A 94 9.46 4.10 -4.54
N LEU A 95 10.78 3.91 -4.44
CA LEU A 95 11.37 2.77 -3.73
C LEU A 95 11.19 2.87 -2.22
N ALA A 96 11.38 4.06 -1.63
CA ALA A 96 11.15 4.27 -0.21
C ALA A 96 9.66 4.03 0.15
N ASP A 97 8.75 4.53 -0.68
CA ASP A 97 7.31 4.33 -0.50
C ASP A 97 6.93 2.85 -0.62
N ALA A 98 7.50 2.13 -1.59
CA ALA A 98 7.32 0.68 -1.73
C ALA A 98 7.82 -0.09 -0.50
N ARG A 99 8.96 0.31 0.09
CA ARG A 99 9.49 -0.31 1.32
C ARG A 99 8.59 -0.10 2.52
N VAL A 100 8.08 1.13 2.71
CA VAL A 100 7.13 1.42 3.80
C VAL A 100 5.81 0.69 3.60
N THR A 101 5.29 0.67 2.37
CA THR A 101 4.10 -0.10 2.00
C THR A 101 4.29 -1.59 2.29
N ALA A 102 5.46 -2.16 2.00
CA ALA A 102 5.76 -3.56 2.31
C ALA A 102 5.82 -3.85 3.81
N LYS A 103 6.36 -2.93 4.63
CA LYS A 103 6.37 -3.06 6.10
C LYS A 103 4.94 -3.04 6.67
N LEU A 104 4.09 -2.15 6.16
CA LEU A 104 2.66 -2.08 6.51
C LEU A 104 1.93 -3.37 6.10
N LEU A 105 2.14 -3.84 4.87
CA LEU A 105 1.56 -5.10 4.40
C LEU A 105 1.96 -6.27 5.31
N LYS A 106 3.23 -6.34 5.72
CA LYS A 106 3.71 -7.37 6.65
C LYS A 106 2.97 -7.31 8.00
N GLN A 107 2.83 -6.13 8.60
CA GLN A 107 2.07 -5.98 9.85
C GLN A 107 0.61 -6.41 9.71
N MET A 108 -0.05 -6.05 8.59
CA MET A 108 -1.39 -6.52 8.27
C MET A 108 -1.46 -8.05 8.23
N MET A 109 -0.51 -8.70 7.55
CA MET A 109 -0.48 -10.16 7.43
C MET A 109 -0.24 -10.87 8.76
N GLU A 110 0.62 -10.30 9.61
CA GLU A 110 0.95 -10.84 10.93
C GLU A 110 -0.13 -10.53 11.98
N GLY A 111 -0.93 -9.48 11.77
CA GLY A 111 -1.89 -8.99 12.75
C GLY A 111 -1.26 -8.28 13.96
N ASP A 112 0.03 -7.96 13.91
CA ASP A 112 0.77 -7.24 14.96
C ASP A 112 0.71 -5.72 14.71
N TYR A 113 -0.42 -5.12 15.08
CA TYR A 113 -0.67 -3.68 14.94
C TYR A 113 -0.13 -2.93 16.16
N ARG A 114 1.07 -2.37 16.05
CA ARG A 114 1.64 -1.54 17.12
C ARG A 114 1.41 -0.07 16.84
N VAL A 115 0.58 0.56 17.67
CA VAL A 115 0.36 2.01 17.61
C VAL A 115 1.57 2.73 18.20
N SER A 116 2.14 3.63 17.43
CA SER A 116 3.26 4.50 17.83
C SER A 116 2.81 5.54 18.83
N PRO A 117 3.68 6.00 19.75
CA PRO A 117 3.45 7.21 20.54
C PRO A 117 3.12 8.45 19.69
N HIS A 118 3.68 8.54 18.48
CA HIS A 118 3.43 9.64 17.54
C HIS A 118 2.05 9.60 16.87
N ALA A 119 1.26 8.53 17.08
CA ALA A 119 -0.11 8.47 16.59
C ALA A 119 -1.00 9.58 17.19
N GLN A 120 -0.67 10.09 18.38
CA GLN A 120 -1.37 11.21 19.03
C GLN A 120 -1.34 12.48 18.16
N GLU A 121 -0.22 12.76 17.51
CA GLU A 121 -0.06 13.93 16.63
C GLU A 121 -0.95 13.81 15.39
N ILE A 122 -1.01 12.61 14.81
CA ILE A 122 -1.90 12.32 13.68
C ILE A 122 -3.37 12.45 14.12
N ARG A 123 -3.75 11.93 15.29
CA ARG A 123 -5.12 12.11 15.82
C ARG A 123 -5.51 13.57 15.92
N GLN A 124 -4.65 14.41 16.48
CA GLN A 124 -4.90 15.85 16.60
C GLN A 124 -5.04 16.50 15.23
N ARG A 125 -4.14 16.20 14.29
CA ARG A 125 -4.21 16.70 12.90
C ARG A 125 -5.52 16.32 12.20
N TRP A 126 -6.01 15.12 12.46
CA TRP A 126 -7.24 14.59 11.87
C TRP A 126 -8.51 14.96 12.67
N GLY A 127 -8.39 15.72 13.76
CA GLY A 127 -9.55 16.14 14.58
C GLY A 127 -10.19 14.99 15.38
N MET A 128 -9.43 13.91 15.62
CA MET A 128 -9.91 12.73 16.35
C MET A 128 -9.74 12.92 17.86
N GLY A 129 -10.74 12.49 18.64
CA GLY A 129 -10.65 12.49 20.11
C GLY A 129 -9.64 11.47 20.66
N GLU A 130 -9.41 11.50 21.98
CA GLU A 130 -8.40 10.65 22.66
C GLU A 130 -8.61 9.13 22.49
N ARG A 131 -9.82 8.68 22.14
CA ARG A 131 -10.20 7.26 22.04
C ARG A 131 -10.55 6.81 20.61
N ALA A 132 -9.61 6.89 19.68
CA ALA A 132 -9.64 5.97 18.55
C ALA A 132 -9.06 4.64 19.03
N GLU A 133 -9.91 3.70 19.45
CA GLU A 133 -9.48 2.31 19.53
C GLU A 133 -9.14 1.87 18.10
N THR A 134 -7.94 1.34 17.87
CA THR A 134 -7.57 0.69 16.61
C THR A 134 -8.38 -0.59 16.50
N ARG A 135 -9.66 -0.45 16.20
CA ARG A 135 -10.57 -1.57 16.06
C ARG A 135 -10.32 -2.13 14.67
N LEU A 136 -10.00 -3.42 14.61
CA LEU A 136 -10.34 -4.24 13.45
C LEU A 136 -11.86 -4.12 13.31
N SER A 137 -12.31 -3.10 12.59
CA SER A 137 -13.72 -2.94 12.34
C SER A 137 -14.11 -4.16 11.50
N SER A 138 -15.25 -4.76 11.79
CA SER A 138 -15.86 -5.81 10.97
C SER A 138 -16.22 -5.34 9.54
N LYS A 139 -15.67 -4.20 9.08
CA LYS A 139 -16.06 -3.47 7.87
C LYS A 139 -15.13 -3.69 6.66
N CYS A 140 -14.16 -4.60 6.70
CA CYS A 140 -13.29 -4.89 5.55
C CYS A 140 -13.28 -6.37 5.13
N PRO A 141 -14.40 -6.89 4.59
CA PRO A 141 -14.47 -8.26 4.07
C PRO A 141 -13.45 -8.52 2.94
N GLU A 142 -13.20 -7.55 2.07
CA GLU A 142 -12.26 -7.65 0.92
C GLU A 142 -10.82 -7.97 1.34
N LEU A 143 -10.41 -7.52 2.54
CA LEU A 143 -9.07 -7.77 3.09
C LEU A 143 -9.02 -9.03 3.97
N SER A 144 -10.16 -9.45 4.51
CA SER A 144 -10.29 -10.80 5.07
C SER A 144 -10.13 -11.84 3.95
N ASP A 145 -10.72 -11.59 2.78
CA ASP A 145 -10.56 -12.44 1.60
C ASP A 145 -9.11 -12.44 1.08
N LEU A 146 -8.43 -11.29 1.08
CA LEU A 146 -7.00 -11.23 0.77
C LEU A 146 -6.15 -12.01 1.78
N LEU A 147 -6.38 -11.83 3.07
CA LEU A 147 -5.69 -12.58 4.12
C LEU A 147 -5.97 -14.09 4.03
N LEU A 148 -7.20 -14.48 3.69
CA LEU A 148 -7.58 -15.87 3.48
C LEU A 148 -6.90 -16.46 2.24
N LYS A 149 -6.88 -15.73 1.12
CA LYS A 149 -6.21 -16.13 -0.12
C LYS A 149 -4.71 -16.33 0.09
N LEU A 150 -4.04 -15.36 0.73
CA LEU A 150 -2.61 -15.45 1.02
C LEU A 150 -2.27 -16.57 2.01
N LYS A 151 -3.12 -16.84 3.01
CA LYS A 151 -2.95 -17.99 3.92
C LYS A 151 -3.21 -19.34 3.24
N ALA A 152 -4.05 -19.38 2.21
CA ALA A 152 -4.32 -20.58 1.43
C ALA A 152 -3.22 -20.89 0.41
N GLU A 153 -2.58 -19.86 -0.16
CA GLU A 153 -1.49 -19.99 -1.14
C GLU A 153 -0.10 -20.22 -0.49
N GLY A 154 0.03 -19.96 0.81
CA GLY A 154 1.28 -20.12 1.58
C GLY A 154 1.49 -21.48 2.28
N ARG A 155 0.81 -22.55 1.85
CA ARG A 155 0.97 -23.92 2.38
C ARG A 155 1.52 -24.89 1.34
#